data_AF-A0A5E9AZ86-F1
#
_entry.id   AF-A0A5E9AZ86-F1
#
_cell.length_a   1.000
_cell.length_b   1.000
_cell.length_c   1.000
_cell.angle_alpha   90.00
_cell.angle_beta   90.00
_cell.angle_gamma   90.00
#
_symmetry.space_group_name_H-M   'P 1'
#
loop_
_entity.id
_entity.type
_entity.pdbx_description
1 polymer ?
#
loop_
_entity_poly.entity_id
_entity_poly.type
_entity_poly.pdbx_seq_one_letter_code
_entity_poly.pdbx_strand_id
1 'polypeptide(L)'
;VNAFASIGLYHASKWALEAFSQSLSQEVGQFGIHVTLVEPGGFSTDWAGPSAKVSKPMEVYEPVRAAMAERRSRSVAGDPQATGPAMSRTAGSENRSGAYFWVREHRKHREPPFAGRPHLNISMPQR
;
A
#
# COMPACT_ATOMS: atom_id res chain seq x y z
N VAL A 1 0.01 0.20 3.46
CA VAL A 1 0.81 -0.85 2.74
C VAL A 1 1.47 -1.93 3.62
N ASN A 2 1.24 -3.22 3.31
CA ASN A 2 1.96 -4.37 3.89
C ASN A 2 3.05 -4.89 2.95
N ALA A 3 4.13 -5.46 3.49
CA ALA A 3 5.22 -6.06 2.73
C ALA A 3 5.38 -7.57 3.01
N PHE A 4 5.81 -8.32 2.02
CA PHE A 4 6.10 -9.74 2.13
C PHE A 4 7.15 -10.21 1.12
N ALA A 5 7.65 -11.43 1.35
CA ALA A 5 8.71 -12.02 0.54
C ALA A 5 8.30 -12.21 -0.93
N SER A 6 9.30 -12.41 -1.79
CA SER A 6 9.22 -12.66 -3.25
C SER A 6 8.76 -11.51 -4.16
N ILE A 7 8.26 -10.39 -3.63
CA ILE A 7 7.89 -9.21 -4.43
C ILE A 7 8.39 -7.88 -3.83
N GLY A 8 9.57 -7.89 -3.20
CA GLY A 8 10.12 -6.74 -2.48
C GLY A 8 10.25 -5.46 -3.32
N LEU A 9 10.68 -5.56 -4.57
CA LEU A 9 10.81 -4.39 -5.46
C LEU A 9 9.45 -3.74 -5.77
N TYR A 10 8.39 -4.55 -5.90
CA TYR A 10 7.02 -4.05 -6.05
C TYR A 10 6.56 -3.32 -4.78
N HIS A 11 6.85 -3.85 -3.59
CA HIS A 11 6.52 -3.16 -2.35
C HIS A 11 7.26 -1.84 -2.19
N ALA A 12 8.56 -1.81 -2.55
CA ALA A 12 9.34 -0.58 -2.54
C ALA A 12 8.74 0.49 -3.46
N SER A 13 8.32 0.12 -4.68
CA SER A 13 7.68 1.09 -5.59
C SER A 13 6.32 1.56 -5.07
N LYS A 14 5.53 0.69 -4.42
CA LYS A 14 4.27 1.09 -3.79
C LYS A 14 4.48 2.02 -2.60
N TRP A 15 5.50 1.80 -1.77
CA TRP A 15 5.87 2.76 -0.71
C TRP A 15 6.36 4.09 -1.26
N ALA A 16 7.07 4.08 -2.40
CA ALA A 16 7.49 5.31 -3.04
C ALA A 16 6.29 6.17 -3.47
N LEU A 17 5.18 5.55 -3.90
CA LEU A 17 3.95 6.29 -4.21
C LEU A 17 3.34 6.96 -2.98
N GLU A 18 3.36 6.32 -1.81
CA GLU A 18 2.89 6.93 -0.55
C GLU A 18 3.66 8.22 -0.25
N ALA A 19 5.00 8.13 -0.24
CA ALA A 19 5.87 9.27 0.05
C ALA A 19 5.71 10.37 -1.00
N PHE A 20 5.65 9.99 -2.28
CA PHE A 20 5.44 10.94 -3.37
C PHE A 20 4.10 11.67 -3.24
N SER A 21 3.00 10.94 -3.04
CA SER A 21 1.67 11.53 -2.89
C SER A 21 1.57 12.44 -1.65
N GLN A 22 2.24 12.07 -0.55
CA GLN A 22 2.29 12.91 0.66
C GLN A 22 3.09 14.20 0.44
N SER A 23 4.19 14.15 -0.30
CA SER A 23 4.96 15.36 -0.64
C SER A 23 4.16 16.25 -1.61
N LEU A 24 3.59 15.64 -2.64
CA LEU A 24 2.83 16.36 -3.67
C LEU A 24 1.62 17.07 -3.07
N SER A 25 0.89 16.44 -2.15
CA SER A 25 -0.29 17.06 -1.51
C SER A 25 0.04 18.37 -0.78
N GLN A 26 1.22 18.43 -0.14
CA GLN A 26 1.71 19.63 0.54
C GLN A 26 2.12 20.72 -0.45
N GLU A 27 2.78 20.33 -1.54
CA GLU A 27 3.22 21.27 -2.58
C GLU A 27 2.04 21.96 -3.26
N VAL A 28 1.03 21.18 -3.65
CA VAL A 28 -0.06 21.67 -4.51
C VAL A 28 -1.28 22.19 -3.74
N GLY A 29 -1.33 21.99 -2.42
CA GLY A 29 -2.47 22.35 -1.58
C GLY A 29 -2.80 23.85 -1.62
N GLN A 30 -1.78 24.72 -1.72
CA GLN A 30 -1.97 26.17 -1.83
C GLN A 30 -2.70 26.61 -3.12
N PHE A 31 -2.69 25.76 -4.15
CA PHE A 31 -3.40 26.00 -5.41
C PHE A 31 -4.84 25.46 -5.40
N GLY A 32 -5.32 24.96 -4.25
CA GLY A 32 -6.63 24.33 -4.15
C GLY A 32 -6.72 22.95 -4.81
N ILE A 33 -5.57 22.32 -5.09
CA ILE A 33 -5.48 20.98 -5.66
C ILE A 33 -5.41 19.95 -4.52
N HIS A 34 -6.20 18.89 -4.62
CA HIS A 34 -6.23 17.80 -3.65
C HIS A 34 -5.64 16.53 -4.25
N VAL A 35 -4.76 15.88 -3.50
CA VAL A 35 -4.15 14.60 -3.87
C VAL A 35 -4.75 13.50 -2.99
N THR A 36 -5.29 12.48 -3.62
CA THR A 36 -5.85 11.30 -2.95
C THR A 36 -5.17 10.05 -3.50
N LEU A 37 -4.58 9.25 -2.62
CA LEU A 37 -4.04 7.93 -2.95
C LEU A 37 -5.04 6.85 -2.53
N VAL A 38 -5.41 5.99 -3.48
CA VAL A 38 -6.33 4.87 -3.22
C VAL A 38 -5.51 3.59 -3.10
N GLU A 39 -5.62 2.90 -1.96
CA GLU A 39 -4.93 1.64 -1.66
C GLU A 39 -5.89 0.45 -1.74
N PRO A 40 -6.17 -0.11 -2.94
CA PRO A 40 -6.99 -1.31 -3.04
C PRO A 40 -6.26 -2.57 -2.54
N GLY A 41 -7.04 -3.55 -2.10
CA GLY A 41 -6.57 -4.92 -1.92
C GLY A 41 -6.28 -5.63 -3.25
N GLY A 42 -5.93 -6.92 -3.18
CA GLY A 42 -5.73 -7.72 -4.39
C GLY A 42 -7.05 -7.93 -5.13
N PHE A 43 -7.03 -7.79 -6.46
CA PHE A 43 -8.17 -8.07 -7.34
C PHE A 43 -7.96 -9.35 -8.14
N SER A 44 -9.06 -9.96 -8.59
CA SER A 44 -9.07 -11.09 -9.52
C SER A 44 -8.69 -10.62 -10.93
N THR A 45 -7.42 -10.26 -11.12
CA THR A 45 -6.83 -9.84 -12.40
C THR A 45 -5.59 -10.67 -12.70
N ASP A 46 -5.08 -10.57 -13.92
CA ASP A 46 -3.87 -11.29 -14.37
C ASP A 46 -2.55 -10.80 -13.75
N TRP A 47 -2.63 -9.86 -12.80
CA TRP A 47 -1.46 -9.20 -12.18
C TRP A 47 -0.46 -10.18 -11.57
N ALA A 48 -0.94 -11.19 -10.83
CA ALA A 48 -0.08 -12.20 -10.20
C ALA A 48 0.23 -13.40 -11.12
N GLY A 49 -0.33 -13.42 -12.33
CA GLY A 49 -0.23 -14.50 -13.31
C GLY A 49 0.59 -14.05 -14.53
N PRO A 50 0.02 -14.08 -15.75
CA PRO A 50 0.76 -13.81 -16.99
C PRO A 50 1.45 -12.43 -17.05
N SER A 51 0.97 -11.44 -16.31
CA SER A 51 1.57 -10.09 -16.29
C SER A 51 2.82 -9.99 -15.40
N ALA A 52 3.10 -11.00 -14.57
CA ALA A 52 4.24 -10.99 -13.67
C ALA A 52 5.51 -11.49 -14.36
N LYS A 53 6.61 -10.76 -14.19
CA LYS A 53 7.96 -11.28 -14.52
C LYS A 53 8.49 -12.05 -13.32
N VAL A 54 8.79 -13.33 -13.53
CA VAL A 54 9.33 -14.23 -12.50
C VAL A 54 10.80 -14.53 -12.83
N SER A 55 11.66 -14.42 -11.82
CA SER A 55 13.08 -14.77 -11.97
C SER A 55 13.27 -16.27 -12.17
N LYS A 56 14.43 -16.69 -12.71
CA LYS A 56 14.80 -18.10 -12.75
C LYS A 56 14.75 -18.68 -11.32
N PRO A 57 14.07 -19.83 -11.10
CA PRO A 57 14.04 -20.46 -9.79
C PRO A 57 15.42 -20.85 -9.28
N MET A 58 15.60 -20.76 -7.96
CA MET A 58 16.76 -21.27 -7.23
C MET A 58 16.25 -22.14 -6.09
N GLU A 59 16.85 -23.32 -5.91
CA GLU A 59 16.42 -24.32 -4.93
C GLU A 59 16.39 -23.76 -3.50
N VAL A 60 17.37 -22.92 -3.14
CA VAL A 60 17.45 -22.26 -1.82
C VAL A 60 16.22 -21.39 -1.48
N TYR A 61 15.47 -20.93 -2.49
CA TYR A 61 14.24 -20.14 -2.30
C TYR A 61 12.95 -20.98 -2.30
N GLU A 62 13.01 -22.29 -2.51
CA GLU A 62 11.81 -23.15 -2.52
C GLU A 62 10.97 -23.04 -1.24
N PRO A 63 11.55 -23.07 -0.01
CA PRO A 63 10.74 -22.95 1.20
C PRO A 63 9.97 -21.63 1.28
N VAL A 64 10.60 -20.53 0.84
CA VAL A 64 9.97 -19.19 0.81
C VAL A 64 8.87 -19.14 -0.24
N ARG A 65 9.08 -19.74 -1.41
CA ARG A 65 8.08 -19.82 -2.47
C ARG A 65 6.86 -20.62 -2.05
N ALA A 66 7.06 -21.78 -1.41
CA ALA A 66 5.98 -22.61 -0.88
C ALA A 66 5.15 -21.83 0.16
N ALA A 67 5.82 -21.18 1.12
CA ALA A 67 5.14 -20.36 2.13
C ALA A 67 4.32 -19.20 1.52
N MET A 68 4.81 -18.56 0.46
CA MET A 68 4.07 -17.49 -0.23
C MET A 68 2.91 -18.02 -1.07
N ALA A 69 3.03 -19.21 -1.67
CA ALA A 69 1.93 -19.87 -2.37
C ALA A 69 0.79 -20.20 -1.38
N GLU A 70 1.10 -20.77 -0.22
CA GLU A 70 0.16 -21.04 0.87
C GLU A 70 -0.48 -19.78 1.47
N ARG A 71 0.23 -18.65 1.46
CA ARG A 71 -0.36 -17.38 1.85
C ARG A 71 -1.35 -16.87 0.80
N ARG A 72 -1.01 -17.01 -0.48
CA ARG A 72 -1.85 -16.56 -1.59
C ARG A 72 -3.13 -17.38 -1.72
N SER A 73 -3.06 -18.70 -1.53
CA SER A 73 -4.24 -19.58 -1.56
C SER A 73 -5.31 -19.21 -0.52
N ARG A 74 -4.89 -18.62 0.61
CA ARG A 74 -5.79 -18.14 1.67
C ARG A 74 -6.30 -16.71 1.47
N SER A 75 -5.89 -16.04 0.40
CA SER A 75 -6.28 -14.66 0.12
C SER A 75 -7.54 -14.64 -0.74
N VAL A 76 -8.54 -13.84 -0.34
CA VAL A 76 -9.73 -13.59 -1.15
C VAL A 76 -9.47 -12.33 -1.98
N ALA A 77 -9.56 -12.46 -3.30
CA ALA A 77 -9.39 -11.35 -4.21
C ALA A 77 -10.73 -10.59 -4.38
N GLY A 78 -10.66 -9.26 -4.43
CA GLY A 78 -11.81 -8.41 -4.73
C GLY A 78 -12.22 -8.47 -6.19
N ASP A 79 -13.43 -8.00 -6.48
CA ASP A 79 -13.93 -7.78 -7.84
C ASP A 79 -13.38 -6.46 -8.41
N PRO A 80 -12.62 -6.46 -9.52
CA PRO A 80 -12.12 -5.23 -10.13
C PRO A 80 -13.25 -4.26 -10.55
N GLN A 81 -14.44 -4.76 -10.93
CA GLN A 81 -15.57 -3.92 -11.35
C GLN A 81 -16.17 -3.11 -10.20
N ALA A 82 -15.96 -3.54 -8.94
CA ALA A 82 -16.42 -2.81 -7.77
C ALA A 82 -15.62 -1.51 -7.50
N THR A 83 -14.44 -1.37 -8.10
CA THR A 83 -13.50 -0.26 -7.83
C THR A 83 -13.95 1.06 -8.47
N GLY A 84 -14.45 1.01 -9.70
CA GLY A 84 -14.88 2.20 -10.44
C GLY A 84 -15.90 3.06 -9.67
N PRO A 85 -17.01 2.47 -9.19
CA PRO A 85 -17.99 3.17 -8.37
C PRO A 85 -17.41 3.71 -7.05
N ALA A 86 -16.46 3.01 -6.43
CA ALA A 86 -15.81 3.48 -5.22
C ALA A 86 -14.93 4.71 -5.47
N MET A 87 -14.14 4.74 -6.55
CA MET A 87 -13.33 5.89 -6.94
C MET A 87 -14.19 7.12 -7.26
N SER A 88 -15.32 6.93 -7.95
CA SER A 88 -16.24 8.03 -8.30
C SER A 88 -16.80 8.72 -7.05
N ARG A 89 -17.15 7.95 -6.01
CA ARG A 89 -17.62 8.52 -4.73
C ARG A 89 -16.54 9.34 -4.01
N THR A 90 -15.28 8.88 -4.04
CA THR A 90 -14.17 9.63 -3.44
C THR A 90 -13.95 10.97 -4.14
N ALA A 91 -14.03 10.99 -5.48
CA ALA A 91 -13.90 12.22 -6.26
C ALA A 91 -15.04 13.22 -6.01
N GLY A 92 -16.25 12.74 -5.71
CA GLY A 92 -17.44 13.58 -5.48
C GLY A 92 -17.61 14.12 -4.06
N SER A 93 -16.79 13.71 -3.09
CA SER A 93 -16.99 14.10 -1.68
C SER A 93 -16.49 15.53 -1.37
N GLU A 94 -17.31 16.31 -0.65
CA GLU A 94 -17.06 17.71 -0.28
C GLU A 94 -16.16 17.89 0.96
N ASN A 95 -15.91 16.82 1.71
CA ASN A 95 -14.99 16.83 2.85
C ASN A 95 -13.53 16.78 2.38
N ARG A 96 -13.02 17.92 1.91
CA ARG A 96 -11.71 18.09 1.25
C ARG A 96 -10.60 18.58 2.19
N SER A 97 -10.79 18.47 3.50
CA SER A 97 -9.77 18.85 4.48
C SER A 97 -8.77 17.71 4.70
N GLY A 98 -7.58 17.79 4.09
CA GLY A 98 -6.31 17.17 4.54
C GLY A 98 -6.33 15.71 5.04
N ALA A 99 -7.29 14.89 4.64
CA ALA A 99 -7.57 13.63 5.32
C ALA A 99 -6.83 12.47 4.66
N TYR A 100 -5.83 11.97 5.38
CA TYR A 100 -5.33 10.60 5.27
C TYR A 100 -6.50 9.62 5.33
N PHE A 101 -6.95 9.09 4.18
CA PHE A 101 -8.02 8.10 4.13
C PHE A 101 -7.44 6.69 4.21
N TRP A 102 -7.39 6.15 5.42
CA TRP A 102 -7.17 4.73 5.67
C TRP A 102 -8.45 3.93 5.41
N VAL A 103 -8.55 3.22 4.28
CA VAL A 103 -9.49 2.10 4.18
C VAL A 103 -8.77 0.84 4.69
N ARG A 104 -8.78 0.65 6.02
CA ARG A 104 -8.52 -0.67 6.61
C ARG A 104 -9.74 -1.56 6.36
N GLU A 105 -9.56 -2.60 5.57
CA GLU A 105 -10.46 -3.74 5.54
C GLU A 105 -10.62 -4.28 6.98
N HIS A 106 -11.87 -4.47 7.40
CA HIS A 106 -12.23 -4.86 8.76
C HIS A 106 -11.59 -6.21 9.16
N ARG A 107 -10.47 -6.16 9.91
CA ARG A 107 -10.08 -7.24 10.81
C ARG A 107 -9.99 -6.70 12.24
N LYS A 108 -10.84 -7.28 13.10
CA LYS A 108 -10.93 -6.99 14.54
C LYS A 108 -9.54 -7.03 15.18
N HIS A 109 -9.21 -5.96 15.91
CA HIS A 109 -8.17 -5.80 16.93
C HIS A 109 -6.81 -6.52 16.71
N ARG A 110 -5.80 -5.74 16.31
CA ARG A 110 -4.42 -5.89 16.80
C ARG A 110 -3.78 -4.52 16.95
N GLU A 111 -3.16 -4.28 18.10
CA GLU A 111 -2.41 -3.06 18.40
C GLU A 111 -1.24 -2.85 17.42
N PRO A 112 -0.83 -1.59 17.17
CA PRO A 112 0.31 -1.30 16.32
C PRO A 112 1.61 -1.81 16.95
N PRO A 113 2.51 -2.45 16.17
CA PRO A 113 3.74 -3.07 16.69
C PRO A 113 4.81 -2.08 17.24
N PHE A 114 4.50 -0.79 17.36
CA PHE A 114 5.47 0.26 17.73
C PHE A 114 4.96 1.25 18.79
N ALA A 115 3.85 0.98 19.47
CA ALA A 115 3.46 1.75 20.65
C ALA A 115 4.39 1.40 21.84
N GLY A 116 5.53 2.08 21.96
CA GLY A 116 6.40 1.93 23.14
C GLY A 116 7.90 2.16 22.96
N ARG A 117 8.39 2.66 21.82
CA ARG A 117 9.82 3.02 21.70
C ARG A 117 10.03 4.51 21.99
N PRO A 118 10.93 4.89 22.92
CA PRO A 118 11.27 6.28 23.16
C PRO A 118 11.88 6.89 21.88
N HIS A 119 11.38 8.05 21.48
CA HIS A 119 11.84 8.79 20.30
C HIS A 119 13.25 9.34 20.58
N LEU A 120 14.26 8.86 19.84
CA LEU A 120 15.58 9.49 19.84
C LEU A 120 15.51 10.76 18.99
N ASN A 121 15.46 11.91 19.65
CA ASN A 121 15.41 13.21 19.01
C ASN A 121 16.84 13.62 18.62
N ILE A 122 17.22 13.42 17.35
CA ILE A 122 18.53 13.87 16.84
C ILE A 122 18.34 15.26 16.25
N SER A 123 18.64 16.29 17.05
CA SER A 123 18.72 17.67 16.56
C SER A 123 20.08 17.90 15.90
N MET A 124 20.09 18.28 14.61
CA MET A 124 21.30 18.75 13.95
C MET A 124 21.49 20.25 14.23
N PRO A 125 22.70 20.70 14.63
CA PRO A 125 22.98 22.12 14.76
C PRO A 125 22.99 22.78 13.38
N GLN A 126 22.14 23.79 13.20
CA GLN A 126 22.21 24.71 12.07
C GLN A 126 23.53 25.51 12.20
N ARG A 127 24.34 25.53 11.14
CA ARG A 127 25.40 26.53 10.95
C ARG A 127 24.87 27.65 10.08
#